data_AF-A0A948PVV0-F1
#
_entry.id   AF-A0A948PVV0-F1
#
_cell.length_a   1.000
_cell.length_b   1.000
_cell.length_c   1.000
_cell.angle_alpha   90.00
_cell.angle_beta   90.00
_cell.angle_gamma   90.00
#
_symmetry.space_group_name_H-M   'P 1'
#
loop_
_entity.id
_entity.type
_entity.pdbx_description
1 polymer ?
#
loop_
_entity_poly.entity_id
_entity_poly.type
_entity_poly.pdbx_seq_one_letter_code
_entity_poly.pdbx_strand_id
1 'polypeptide(L)'
;MGGAPVLFVEGDGIAEVWEKSLVLLWEKGTQIRTEYDKSTDPPAKDAAMVMVIRQPFAEPRIHLGFCGGIEDLEKYRQEVVDGVHDHWIAPEEGKWTYTYHQRLTDYLVTDDLSCRDPKKLPFKSVNQLDYIVRKLSERPYSRRAQGITWMPLSDPETDDPPCLQRVWCRLFSEEDGYNLQMHTHWRSRDAYRAAYMNIYGLTDLQKVLAAQIQERLKQPVSVGSYVDITDSYHIYGSSFEDFQKRFLKLYRDRVFFSPESGKGRTLRSDDSAVIAGIEYGKKLLEAEKG
;
A
#
# COMPACT_ATOMS: atom_id res chain seq x y z
N MET A 1 -10.37 17.05 -25.66
CA MET A 1 -10.74 15.61 -25.66
C MET A 1 -9.48 14.82 -25.40
N GLY A 2 -9.33 14.31 -24.19
CA GLY A 2 -8.24 13.43 -23.77
C GLY A 2 -8.69 12.83 -22.44
N GLY A 3 -8.51 11.54 -22.23
CA GLY A 3 -8.88 10.86 -20.98
C GLY A 3 -8.03 11.33 -19.79
N ALA A 4 -8.02 10.54 -18.72
CA ALA A 4 -7.13 10.78 -17.59
C ALA A 4 -5.66 10.82 -18.05
N PRO A 5 -4.85 11.81 -17.61
CA PRO A 5 -3.44 11.86 -17.95
C PRO A 5 -2.68 10.70 -17.28
N VAL A 6 -1.50 10.37 -17.81
CA VAL A 6 -0.52 9.54 -17.11
C VAL A 6 0.51 10.45 -16.46
N LEU A 7 0.61 10.39 -15.14
CA LEU A 7 1.51 11.19 -14.33
C LEU A 7 2.64 10.30 -13.78
N PHE A 8 3.82 10.89 -13.61
CA PHE A 8 5.01 10.20 -13.12
C PHE A 8 5.68 11.03 -12.03
N VAL A 9 6.04 10.35 -10.92
CA VAL A 9 6.79 10.94 -9.81
C VAL A 9 7.89 9.99 -9.37
N GLU A 10 9.05 10.54 -9.05
CA GLU A 10 10.13 9.81 -8.41
C GLU A 10 10.81 10.62 -7.31
N GLY A 11 11.46 9.90 -6.40
CA GLY A 11 12.15 10.44 -5.24
C GLY A 11 12.78 9.33 -4.40
N ASP A 12 13.41 9.71 -3.30
CA ASP A 12 14.16 8.77 -2.47
C ASP A 12 13.23 8.06 -1.49
N GLY A 13 12.46 8.80 -0.70
CA GLY A 13 11.63 8.26 0.39
C GLY A 13 10.13 8.26 0.10
N ILE A 14 9.39 7.49 0.91
CA ILE A 14 7.93 7.37 0.81
C ILE A 14 7.23 8.72 0.98
N ALA A 15 7.60 9.48 2.01
CA ALA A 15 6.99 10.77 2.33
C ALA A 15 7.12 11.77 1.18
N GLU A 16 8.31 11.85 0.58
CA GLU A 16 8.60 12.76 -0.53
C GLU A 16 7.78 12.41 -1.78
N VAL A 17 7.80 11.13 -2.17
CA VAL A 17 7.15 10.68 -3.41
C VAL A 17 5.63 10.79 -3.30
N TRP A 18 5.06 10.42 -2.16
CA TRP A 18 3.61 10.55 -1.94
C TRP A 18 3.16 12.01 -1.89
N GLU A 19 3.94 12.91 -1.30
CA GLU A 19 3.61 14.35 -1.33
C GLU A 19 3.62 14.89 -2.76
N LYS A 20 4.69 14.59 -3.51
CA LYS A 20 4.83 15.00 -4.91
C LYS A 20 3.69 14.46 -5.77
N SER A 21 3.25 13.21 -5.55
CA SER A 21 2.15 12.61 -6.32
C SER A 21 0.82 13.31 -6.07
N LEU A 22 0.54 13.70 -4.82
CA LEU A 22 -0.66 14.45 -4.46
C LEU A 22 -0.68 15.85 -5.08
N VAL A 23 0.42 16.60 -4.99
CA VAL A 23 0.53 17.93 -5.59
C VAL A 23 0.37 17.85 -7.10
N LEU A 24 1.05 16.92 -7.76
CA LEU A 24 0.98 16.74 -9.21
C LEU A 24 -0.42 16.34 -9.66
N LEU A 25 -1.07 15.40 -8.96
CA LEU A 25 -2.45 14.99 -9.23
C LEU A 25 -3.42 16.17 -9.07
N TRP A 26 -3.27 16.97 -8.02
CA TRP A 26 -4.11 18.15 -7.81
C TRP A 26 -4.02 19.14 -8.97
N GLU A 27 -2.79 19.42 -9.43
CA GLU A 27 -2.51 20.39 -10.49
C GLU A 27 -2.89 19.89 -11.89
N LYS A 28 -2.57 18.63 -12.20
CA LYS A 28 -2.63 18.08 -13.57
C LYS A 28 -3.70 17.04 -13.79
N GLY A 29 -4.29 16.49 -12.72
CA GLY A 29 -5.36 15.51 -12.80
C GLY A 29 -6.60 16.07 -13.49
N THR A 30 -7.26 15.20 -14.25
CA THR A 30 -8.54 15.52 -14.87
C THR A 30 -9.64 15.54 -13.81
N GLN A 31 -10.74 16.22 -14.11
CA GLN A 31 -11.94 16.18 -13.28
C GLN A 31 -12.92 15.16 -13.85
N ILE A 32 -13.31 14.17 -13.05
CA ILE A 32 -14.21 13.10 -13.46
C ILE A 32 -15.08 12.66 -12.29
N ARG A 33 -16.33 12.25 -12.56
CA ARG A 33 -17.22 11.74 -11.52
C ARG A 33 -16.87 10.29 -11.17
N THR A 34 -17.11 9.93 -9.93
CA THR A 34 -17.00 8.57 -9.40
C THR A 34 -18.37 8.03 -8.99
N GLU A 35 -18.49 6.71 -8.84
CA GLU A 35 -19.71 6.06 -8.35
C GLU A 35 -20.04 6.43 -6.90
N TYR A 36 -19.07 6.96 -6.16
CA TYR A 36 -19.20 7.37 -4.75
C TYR A 36 -19.59 8.84 -4.59
N ASP A 37 -19.60 9.64 -5.67
CA ASP A 37 -19.89 11.06 -5.61
C ASP A 37 -21.39 11.31 -5.36
N LYS A 38 -21.72 12.07 -4.29
CA LYS A 38 -23.06 12.63 -4.12
C LYS A 38 -23.35 13.67 -5.21
N SER A 39 -24.62 14.02 -5.40
CA SER A 39 -25.02 15.07 -6.36
C SER A 39 -24.40 16.44 -6.08
N THR A 40 -23.99 16.68 -4.83
CA THR A 40 -23.36 17.92 -4.37
C THR A 40 -21.83 17.88 -4.41
N ASP A 41 -21.24 16.70 -4.56
CA ASP A 41 -19.78 16.56 -4.53
C ASP A 41 -19.21 17.03 -5.88
N PRO A 42 -18.12 17.82 -5.88
CA PRO A 42 -17.45 18.15 -7.12
C PRO A 42 -16.84 16.87 -7.72
N PRO A 43 -16.61 16.81 -9.04
CA PRO A 43 -15.90 15.69 -9.64
C PRO A 43 -14.51 15.51 -9.01
N ALA A 44 -14.14 14.26 -8.76
CA ALA A 44 -12.82 13.88 -8.26
C ALA A 44 -11.70 14.34 -9.21
N LYS A 45 -10.50 14.51 -8.64
CA LYS A 45 -9.26 14.66 -9.41
C LYS A 45 -8.71 13.27 -9.69
N ASP A 46 -8.45 12.93 -10.95
CA ASP A 46 -8.02 11.58 -11.36
C ASP A 46 -6.88 11.62 -12.39
N ALA A 47 -5.98 10.65 -12.30
CA ALA A 47 -4.96 10.33 -13.28
C ALA A 47 -4.50 8.87 -13.16
N ALA A 48 -3.96 8.30 -14.24
CA ALA A 48 -3.04 7.18 -14.06
C ALA A 48 -1.74 7.72 -13.43
N MET A 49 -1.16 6.99 -12.48
CA MET A 49 0.02 7.43 -11.73
C MET A 49 1.08 6.33 -11.67
N VAL A 50 2.33 6.71 -11.95
CA VAL A 50 3.50 5.88 -11.71
C VAL A 50 4.39 6.58 -10.67
N MET A 51 4.65 5.90 -9.55
CA MET A 51 5.54 6.39 -8.50
C MET A 51 6.76 5.48 -8.37
N VAL A 52 7.96 6.06 -8.34
CA VAL A 52 9.22 5.33 -8.08
C VAL A 52 9.83 5.84 -6.78
N ILE A 53 9.88 4.97 -5.78
CA ILE A 53 10.50 5.23 -4.48
C ILE A 53 11.83 4.47 -4.46
N ARG A 54 12.95 5.19 -4.56
CA ARG A 54 14.28 4.58 -4.70
C ARG A 54 14.74 3.87 -3.43
N GLN A 55 14.44 4.45 -2.27
CA GLN A 55 14.86 3.99 -0.95
C GLN A 55 13.65 4.03 0.01
N PRO A 56 12.81 2.98 0.05
CA PRO A 56 11.56 3.00 0.82
C PRO A 56 11.70 3.23 2.33
N PHE A 57 12.91 3.06 2.86
CA PHE A 57 13.26 3.28 4.27
C PHE A 57 14.12 4.53 4.50
N ALA A 58 14.27 5.41 3.50
CA ALA A 58 14.94 6.69 3.68
C ALA A 58 14.15 7.61 4.63
N GLU A 59 14.89 8.37 5.43
CA GLU A 59 14.34 9.32 6.39
C GLU A 59 14.33 10.75 5.82
N PRO A 60 13.34 11.59 6.19
CA PRO A 60 12.21 11.30 7.08
C PRO A 60 11.14 10.45 6.40
N ARG A 61 10.69 9.37 7.06
CA ARG A 61 9.76 8.40 6.48
C ARG A 61 8.29 8.75 6.72
N ILE A 62 7.97 9.38 7.85
CA ILE A 62 6.59 9.64 8.30
C ILE A 62 6.11 11.00 7.81
N HIS A 63 5.02 11.06 7.04
CA HIS A 63 4.46 12.34 6.60
C HIS A 63 3.23 12.74 7.42
N LEU A 64 3.24 13.87 8.13
CA LEU A 64 2.13 14.34 8.98
C LEU A 64 0.83 14.72 8.22
N GLY A 65 0.81 14.53 6.91
CA GLY A 65 -0.29 14.85 6.02
C GLY A 65 -1.16 13.64 5.69
N PHE A 66 -0.74 12.41 6.01
CA PHE A 66 -1.60 11.24 5.79
C PHE A 66 -2.85 11.30 6.69
N CYS A 67 -3.92 10.62 6.30
CA CYS A 67 -5.15 10.54 7.10
C CYS A 67 -5.03 9.42 8.13
N GLY A 68 -5.04 9.76 9.42
CA GLY A 68 -4.98 8.79 10.52
C GLY A 68 -3.88 9.11 11.52
N GLY A 69 -3.83 8.34 12.61
CA GLY A 69 -2.77 8.37 13.60
C GLY A 69 -1.59 7.46 13.25
N ILE A 70 -0.48 7.61 13.97
CA ILE A 70 0.69 6.73 13.81
C ILE A 70 0.36 5.31 14.32
N GLU A 71 -0.50 5.23 15.33
CA GLU A 71 -1.09 4.00 15.83
C GLU A 71 -1.91 3.28 14.75
N ASP A 72 -2.72 4.00 13.97
CA ASP A 72 -3.48 3.44 12.84
C ASP A 72 -2.54 2.94 11.74
N LEU A 73 -1.46 3.68 11.48
CA LEU A 73 -0.42 3.30 10.53
C LEU A 73 0.24 1.97 10.92
N GLU A 74 0.57 1.78 12.20
CA GLU A 74 1.14 0.52 12.69
C GLU A 74 0.13 -0.63 12.64
N LYS A 75 -1.13 -0.38 13.00
CA LYS A 75 -2.20 -1.38 12.87
C LYS A 75 -2.32 -1.87 11.43
N TYR A 76 -2.40 -0.92 10.51
CA TYR A 76 -2.51 -1.21 9.08
C TYR A 76 -1.26 -1.92 8.53
N ARG A 77 -0.05 -1.54 9.00
CA ARG A 77 1.18 -2.26 8.66
C ARG A 77 1.07 -3.74 9.05
N GLN A 78 0.63 -4.05 10.27
CA GLN A 78 0.45 -5.43 10.72
C GLN A 78 -0.69 -6.16 10.01
N GLU A 79 -1.74 -5.46 9.58
CA GLU A 79 -2.79 -6.05 8.76
C GLU A 79 -2.24 -6.53 7.42
N VAL A 80 -1.42 -5.71 6.75
CA VAL A 80 -0.81 -6.04 5.45
C VAL A 80 0.26 -7.12 5.58
N VAL A 81 1.10 -7.05 6.63
CA VAL A 81 2.28 -7.90 6.78
C VAL A 81 1.97 -9.22 7.48
N ASP A 82 1.18 -9.18 8.55
CA ASP A 82 0.99 -10.28 9.49
C ASP A 82 -0.46 -10.83 9.49
N GLY A 83 -1.38 -10.19 8.76
CA GLY A 83 -2.77 -10.64 8.66
C GLY A 83 -3.57 -10.54 9.95
N VAL A 84 -3.23 -9.58 10.82
CA VAL A 84 -3.83 -9.50 12.18
C VAL A 84 -5.36 -9.38 12.17
N HIS A 85 -5.96 -8.89 11.08
CA HIS A 85 -7.42 -8.79 10.90
C HIS A 85 -8.00 -9.79 9.88
N ASP A 86 -7.27 -10.83 9.47
CA ASP A 86 -7.83 -11.85 8.56
C ASP A 86 -9.04 -12.57 9.16
N HIS A 87 -9.13 -12.62 10.49
CA HIS A 87 -10.27 -13.17 11.23
C HIS A 87 -11.50 -12.24 11.25
N TRP A 88 -11.41 -11.00 10.78
CA TRP A 88 -12.55 -10.08 10.67
C TRP A 88 -13.33 -10.27 9.37
N ILE A 89 -12.82 -11.10 8.46
CA ILE A 89 -13.46 -11.32 7.18
C ILE A 89 -14.68 -12.22 7.39
N ALA A 90 -15.87 -11.63 7.27
CA ALA A 90 -17.17 -12.26 7.53
C ALA A 90 -18.24 -11.68 6.57
N PRO A 91 -18.15 -11.96 5.26
CA PRO A 91 -19.05 -11.39 4.26
C PRO A 91 -20.52 -11.75 4.50
N GLU A 92 -20.80 -12.92 5.11
CA GLU A 92 -22.14 -13.35 5.51
C GLU A 92 -22.78 -12.45 6.59
N GLU A 93 -21.96 -11.71 7.34
CA GLU A 93 -22.41 -10.71 8.31
C GLU A 93 -22.44 -9.29 7.73
N GLY A 94 -22.23 -9.13 6.41
CA GLY A 94 -22.07 -7.83 5.76
C GLY A 94 -20.79 -7.09 6.18
N LYS A 95 -19.81 -7.80 6.73
CA LYS A 95 -18.50 -7.27 7.10
C LYS A 95 -17.52 -7.41 5.93
N TRP A 96 -16.23 -7.30 6.22
CA TRP A 96 -15.17 -7.32 5.22
C TRP A 96 -15.26 -8.59 4.37
N THR A 97 -14.98 -8.44 3.07
CA THR A 97 -14.99 -9.51 2.09
C THR A 97 -13.58 -10.04 1.79
N TYR A 98 -12.53 -9.32 2.19
CA TYR A 98 -11.13 -9.76 2.07
C TYR A 98 -10.21 -8.88 2.94
N THR A 99 -8.96 -9.32 3.09
CA THR A 99 -7.81 -8.48 3.40
C THR A 99 -6.76 -8.69 2.31
N TYR A 100 -5.85 -7.74 2.11
CA TYR A 100 -4.74 -7.95 1.16
C TYR A 100 -3.85 -9.11 1.59
N HIS A 101 -3.60 -9.25 2.89
CA HIS A 101 -2.80 -10.34 3.43
C HIS A 101 -3.43 -11.71 3.10
N GLN A 102 -4.72 -11.91 3.37
CA GLN A 102 -5.42 -13.16 3.05
C GLN A 102 -5.35 -13.47 1.55
N ARG A 103 -5.61 -12.48 0.68
CA ARG A 103 -5.51 -12.69 -0.77
C ARG A 103 -4.10 -13.04 -1.22
N LEU A 104 -3.06 -12.60 -0.53
CA LEU A 104 -1.66 -12.90 -0.91
C LEU A 104 -1.13 -14.20 -0.28
N THR A 105 -1.62 -14.61 0.88
CA THR A 105 -1.11 -15.77 1.64
C THR A 105 -2.00 -17.00 1.61
N ASP A 106 -3.28 -16.83 1.32
CA ASP A 106 -4.28 -17.91 1.28
C ASP A 106 -5.27 -17.68 0.12
N TYR A 107 -4.73 -17.47 -1.08
CA TYR A 107 -5.55 -17.22 -2.27
C TYR A 107 -6.34 -18.47 -2.65
N LEU A 108 -7.65 -18.46 -2.38
CA LEU A 108 -8.56 -19.58 -2.60
C LEU A 108 -9.63 -19.18 -3.61
N VAL A 109 -9.58 -19.79 -4.79
CA VAL A 109 -10.57 -19.52 -5.85
C VAL A 109 -11.93 -20.05 -5.40
N THR A 110 -12.91 -19.15 -5.38
CA THR A 110 -14.32 -19.42 -5.08
C THR A 110 -15.19 -18.52 -5.96
N ASP A 111 -16.43 -18.92 -6.20
CA ASP A 111 -17.52 -18.09 -6.71
C ASP A 111 -18.41 -17.55 -5.58
N ASP A 112 -18.19 -18.00 -4.34
CA ASP A 112 -18.88 -17.55 -3.13
C ASP A 112 -17.86 -17.17 -2.05
N LEU A 113 -17.73 -15.86 -1.76
CA LEU A 113 -16.78 -15.34 -0.78
C LEU A 113 -17.10 -15.71 0.67
N SER A 114 -18.33 -16.18 0.95
CA SER A 114 -18.72 -16.73 2.26
C SER A 114 -18.25 -18.18 2.44
N CYS A 115 -18.02 -18.91 1.34
CA CYS A 115 -17.46 -20.24 1.36
C CYS A 115 -15.93 -20.20 1.26
N ARG A 116 -15.26 -20.30 2.41
CA ARG A 116 -13.77 -20.24 2.49
C ARG A 116 -13.13 -21.53 2.97
N ASP A 117 -13.93 -22.58 3.16
CA ASP A 117 -13.41 -23.87 3.57
C ASP A 117 -12.80 -24.58 2.35
N PRO A 118 -11.48 -24.76 2.28
CA PRO A 118 -10.85 -25.44 1.15
C PRO A 118 -11.32 -26.90 1.00
N LYS A 119 -11.92 -27.50 2.05
CA LYS A 119 -12.51 -28.84 1.98
C LYS A 119 -13.86 -28.85 1.26
N LYS A 120 -14.52 -27.70 1.15
CA LYS A 120 -15.80 -27.53 0.47
C LYS A 120 -15.64 -26.99 -0.96
N LEU A 121 -14.42 -26.62 -1.34
CA LEU A 121 -14.09 -26.09 -2.66
C LEU A 121 -13.22 -27.06 -3.45
N PRO A 122 -13.32 -27.06 -4.80
CA PRO A 122 -12.55 -27.97 -5.65
C PRO A 122 -11.07 -27.55 -5.80
N PHE A 123 -10.72 -26.33 -5.36
CA PHE A 123 -9.38 -25.77 -5.48
C PHE A 123 -8.71 -25.65 -4.11
N LYS A 124 -7.40 -25.91 -4.07
CA LYS A 124 -6.58 -25.62 -2.90
C LYS A 124 -6.21 -24.14 -2.87
N SER A 125 -6.00 -23.61 -1.67
CA SER A 125 -5.45 -22.27 -1.53
C SER A 125 -3.98 -22.20 -1.93
N VAL A 126 -3.53 -20.98 -2.26
CA VAL A 126 -2.17 -20.71 -2.71
C VAL A 126 -1.57 -19.58 -1.87
N ASN A 127 -0.45 -19.88 -1.21
CA ASN A 127 0.40 -18.86 -0.61
C ASN A 127 1.34 -18.27 -1.67
N GLN A 128 0.95 -17.10 -2.19
CA GLN A 128 1.66 -16.45 -3.29
C GLN A 128 2.95 -15.77 -2.81
N LEU A 129 3.00 -15.34 -1.54
CA LEU A 129 4.21 -14.77 -0.95
C LEU A 129 5.30 -15.84 -0.73
N ASP A 130 4.96 -17.02 -0.21
CA ASP A 130 5.90 -18.15 -0.14
C ASP A 130 6.38 -18.56 -1.53
N TYR A 131 5.49 -18.57 -2.53
CA TYR A 131 5.87 -18.80 -3.92
C TYR A 131 6.92 -17.79 -4.40
N ILE A 132 6.72 -16.48 -4.16
CA ILE A 132 7.68 -15.42 -4.52
C ILE A 132 9.04 -15.69 -3.87
N VAL A 133 9.06 -15.94 -2.56
CA VAL A 133 10.28 -16.19 -1.79
C VAL A 133 11.03 -17.40 -2.34
N ARG A 134 10.35 -18.55 -2.42
CA ARG A 134 10.93 -19.78 -2.95
C ARG A 134 11.44 -19.59 -4.38
N LYS A 135 10.65 -18.93 -5.24
CA LYS A 135 11.00 -18.75 -6.65
C LYS A 135 12.26 -17.91 -6.84
N LEU A 136 12.39 -16.82 -6.09
CA LEU A 136 13.54 -15.93 -6.17
C LEU A 136 14.78 -16.54 -5.49
N SER A 137 14.61 -17.33 -4.43
CA SER A 137 15.72 -18.10 -3.85
C SER A 137 16.24 -19.21 -4.78
N GLU A 138 15.37 -19.88 -5.54
CA GLU A 138 15.79 -20.91 -6.50
C GLU A 138 16.39 -20.31 -7.80
N ARG A 139 15.84 -19.18 -8.25
CA ARG A 139 16.18 -18.52 -9.52
C ARG A 139 16.15 -16.99 -9.35
N PRO A 140 17.24 -16.36 -8.87
CA PRO A 140 17.26 -14.92 -8.56
C PRO A 140 16.88 -14.00 -9.73
N TYR A 141 17.26 -14.36 -10.95
CA TYR A 141 16.94 -13.61 -12.17
C TYR A 141 15.52 -13.86 -12.73
N SER A 142 14.66 -14.58 -12.00
CA SER A 142 13.30 -14.91 -12.44
C SER A 142 12.46 -13.65 -12.68
N ARG A 143 11.70 -13.66 -13.77
CA ARG A 143 10.69 -12.63 -14.09
C ARG A 143 9.27 -13.03 -13.66
N ARG A 144 9.13 -14.19 -13.01
CA ARG A 144 7.83 -14.87 -12.75
C ARG A 144 7.32 -14.72 -11.32
N ALA A 145 8.08 -14.10 -10.42
CA ALA A 145 7.68 -13.99 -9.01
C ALA A 145 6.63 -12.89 -8.86
N GLN A 146 5.37 -13.29 -8.70
CA GLN A 146 4.23 -12.40 -8.52
C GLN A 146 3.11 -13.06 -7.72
N GLY A 147 2.22 -12.24 -7.18
CA GLY A 147 0.93 -12.63 -6.62
C GLY A 147 -0.15 -11.63 -7.04
N ILE A 148 -1.40 -12.07 -7.06
CA ILE A 148 -2.57 -11.26 -7.41
C ILE A 148 -3.63 -11.30 -6.32
N THR A 149 -4.57 -10.38 -6.38
CA THR A 149 -5.66 -10.26 -5.38
C THR A 149 -7.04 -10.41 -6.00
N TRP A 150 -7.19 -10.07 -7.29
CA TRP A 150 -8.46 -10.10 -8.02
C TRP A 150 -8.91 -11.52 -8.37
N MET A 151 -10.13 -11.86 -7.97
CA MET A 151 -10.85 -13.08 -8.29
C MET A 151 -11.98 -12.78 -9.28
N PRO A 152 -11.84 -13.15 -10.57
CA PRO A 152 -12.85 -12.88 -11.60
C PRO A 152 -14.23 -13.47 -11.32
N LEU A 153 -14.32 -14.54 -10.53
CA LEU A 153 -15.58 -15.22 -10.22
C LEU A 153 -16.39 -14.54 -9.11
N SER A 154 -15.79 -13.62 -8.35
CA SER A 154 -16.45 -13.03 -7.17
C SER A 154 -16.36 -11.51 -7.12
N ASP A 155 -15.18 -10.95 -7.39
CA ASP A 155 -14.92 -9.53 -7.16
C ASP A 155 -15.71 -8.58 -8.08
N PRO A 156 -16.13 -8.92 -9.32
CA PRO A 156 -16.98 -8.04 -10.11
C PRO A 156 -18.34 -7.71 -9.46
N GLU A 157 -18.83 -8.56 -8.56
CA GLU A 157 -20.16 -8.43 -7.95
C GLU A 157 -20.11 -7.83 -6.53
N THR A 158 -18.93 -7.50 -6.00
CA THR A 158 -18.79 -6.90 -4.67
C THR A 158 -18.75 -5.39 -4.73
N ASP A 159 -19.32 -4.71 -3.72
CA ASP A 159 -19.26 -3.24 -3.59
C ASP A 159 -17.83 -2.72 -3.33
N ASP A 160 -17.00 -3.52 -2.65
CA ASP A 160 -15.63 -3.20 -2.29
C ASP A 160 -14.65 -4.23 -2.85
N PRO A 161 -14.39 -4.29 -4.17
CA PRO A 161 -13.42 -5.24 -4.70
C PRO A 161 -11.98 -4.81 -4.38
N PRO A 162 -10.98 -5.72 -4.42
CA PRO A 162 -9.59 -5.38 -4.14
C PRO A 162 -9.06 -4.29 -5.08
N CYS A 163 -8.44 -3.25 -4.52
CA CYS A 163 -7.83 -2.15 -5.28
C CYS A 163 -6.42 -2.51 -5.77
N LEU A 164 -5.58 -3.05 -4.89
CA LEU A 164 -4.34 -3.75 -5.27
C LEU A 164 -4.74 -4.88 -6.21
N GLN A 165 -4.02 -5.09 -7.32
CA GLN A 165 -4.25 -6.14 -8.32
C GLN A 165 -3.11 -7.15 -8.39
N ARG A 166 -1.86 -6.65 -8.27
CA ARG A 166 -0.66 -7.45 -8.42
C ARG A 166 0.48 -6.92 -7.56
N VAL A 167 1.20 -7.85 -6.94
CA VAL A 167 2.55 -7.65 -6.41
C VAL A 167 3.51 -8.44 -7.30
N TRP A 168 4.56 -7.79 -7.81
CA TRP A 168 5.61 -8.43 -8.60
C TRP A 168 6.97 -8.12 -7.98
N CYS A 169 7.83 -9.12 -7.87
CA CYS A 169 9.12 -8.99 -7.21
C CYS A 169 10.26 -9.48 -8.11
N ARG A 170 11.42 -8.83 -8.01
CA ARG A 170 12.61 -9.25 -8.72
C ARG A 170 13.87 -8.90 -7.94
N LEU A 171 14.85 -9.81 -8.00
CA LEU A 171 16.19 -9.54 -7.51
C LEU A 171 17.06 -8.94 -8.60
N PHE A 172 17.86 -7.94 -8.23
CA PHE A 172 18.93 -7.36 -9.04
C PHE A 172 20.25 -7.58 -8.31
N SER A 173 21.27 -8.02 -9.05
CA SER A 173 22.60 -8.25 -8.48
C SER A 173 23.24 -6.94 -8.04
N GLU A 174 23.86 -6.99 -6.86
CA GLU A 174 24.76 -5.96 -6.33
C GLU A 174 26.16 -6.58 -6.15
N GLU A 175 27.14 -5.78 -5.71
CA GLU A 175 28.52 -6.25 -5.50
C GLU A 175 28.57 -7.44 -4.53
N ASP A 176 27.86 -7.36 -3.40
CA ASP A 176 27.88 -8.37 -2.34
C ASP A 176 26.57 -9.14 -2.15
N GLY A 177 25.67 -9.14 -3.14
CA GLY A 177 24.39 -9.84 -3.01
C GLY A 177 23.34 -9.39 -4.01
N TYR A 178 22.14 -9.12 -3.50
CA TYR A 178 21.02 -8.65 -4.31
C TYR A 178 20.27 -7.52 -3.62
N ASN A 179 19.57 -6.69 -4.40
CA ASN A 179 18.44 -5.91 -3.91
C ASN A 179 17.12 -6.50 -4.42
N LEU A 180 16.11 -6.52 -3.55
CA LEU A 180 14.75 -6.93 -3.90
C LEU A 180 13.94 -5.70 -4.31
N GLN A 181 13.66 -5.55 -5.61
CA GLN A 181 12.72 -4.57 -6.11
C GLN A 181 11.30 -5.15 -6.09
N MET A 182 10.32 -4.34 -5.66
CA MET A 182 8.90 -4.71 -5.66
C MET A 182 8.07 -3.71 -6.46
N HIS A 183 7.21 -4.21 -7.34
CA HIS A 183 6.24 -3.43 -8.09
C HIS A 183 4.83 -3.79 -7.62
N THR A 184 3.97 -2.80 -7.49
CA THR A 184 2.55 -2.99 -7.21
C THR A 184 1.70 -2.35 -8.29
N HIS A 185 0.61 -3.02 -8.63
CA HIS A 185 -0.35 -2.55 -9.63
C HIS A 185 -1.72 -2.40 -8.99
N TRP A 186 -2.37 -1.28 -9.27
CA TRP A 186 -3.65 -0.91 -8.67
C TRP A 186 -4.64 -0.50 -9.75
N ARG A 187 -5.86 -1.03 -9.69
CA ARG A 187 -6.94 -0.61 -10.60
C ARG A 187 -7.47 0.78 -10.24
N SER A 188 -7.43 1.12 -8.96
CA SER A 188 -8.02 2.33 -8.38
C SER A 188 -7.39 2.59 -7.01
N ARG A 189 -7.17 3.84 -6.64
CA ARG A 189 -6.58 4.18 -5.35
C ARG A 189 -6.90 5.60 -4.89
N ASP A 190 -7.45 5.72 -3.69
CA ASP A 190 -7.56 7.00 -2.99
C ASP A 190 -6.14 7.49 -2.64
N ALA A 191 -5.69 8.49 -3.40
CA ALA A 191 -4.38 9.08 -3.30
C ALA A 191 -4.14 9.71 -1.92
N TYR A 192 -5.16 10.31 -1.33
CA TYR A 192 -5.04 11.14 -0.15
C TYR A 192 -5.28 10.35 1.14
N ARG A 193 -6.33 9.53 1.20
CA ARG A 193 -6.73 8.86 2.44
C ARG A 193 -6.10 7.48 2.61
N ALA A 194 -5.76 6.79 1.52
CA ALA A 194 -5.32 5.40 1.58
C ALA A 194 -3.87 5.18 1.12
N ALA A 195 -3.44 5.86 0.06
CA ALA A 195 -2.21 5.50 -0.65
C ALA A 195 -0.98 5.48 0.25
N TYR A 196 -0.81 6.47 1.12
CA TYR A 196 0.32 6.53 2.03
C TYR A 196 0.44 5.29 2.92
N MET A 197 -0.66 4.88 3.57
CA MET A 197 -0.68 3.73 4.46
C MET A 197 -0.38 2.43 3.70
N ASN A 198 -0.92 2.24 2.47
CA ASN A 198 -0.56 1.04 1.71
C ASN A 198 0.87 1.04 1.18
N ILE A 199 1.44 2.18 0.77
CA ILE A 199 2.87 2.22 0.42
C ILE A 199 3.72 1.85 1.65
N TYR A 200 3.38 2.40 2.82
CA TYR A 200 4.08 2.09 4.06
C TYR A 200 3.99 0.58 4.40
N GLY A 201 2.79 0.01 4.43
CA GLY A 201 2.59 -1.41 4.73
C GLY A 201 3.25 -2.35 3.71
N LEU A 202 3.16 -2.03 2.41
CA LEU A 202 3.74 -2.88 1.35
C LEU A 202 5.27 -2.79 1.30
N THR A 203 5.87 -1.64 1.60
CA THR A 203 7.34 -1.55 1.69
C THR A 203 7.89 -2.27 2.93
N ASP A 204 7.12 -2.34 4.02
CA ASP A 204 7.41 -3.23 5.14
C ASP A 204 7.24 -4.72 4.76
N LEU A 205 6.22 -5.08 3.97
CA LEU A 205 6.12 -6.43 3.39
C LEU A 205 7.32 -6.77 2.50
N GLN A 206 7.76 -5.85 1.65
CA GLN A 206 8.96 -6.00 0.82
C GLN A 206 10.20 -6.31 1.67
N LYS A 207 10.36 -5.65 2.81
CA LYS A 207 11.44 -5.92 3.77
C LYS A 207 11.38 -7.33 4.34
N VAL A 208 10.18 -7.82 4.70
CA VAL A 208 9.99 -9.20 5.16
C VAL A 208 10.38 -10.21 4.07
N LEU A 209 9.92 -9.99 2.83
CA LEU A 209 10.26 -10.85 1.70
C LEU A 209 11.78 -10.88 1.43
N ALA A 210 12.45 -9.71 1.48
CA ALA A 210 13.90 -9.63 1.31
C ALA A 210 14.64 -10.45 2.39
N ALA A 211 14.23 -10.32 3.65
CA ALA A 211 14.81 -11.07 4.77
C ALA A 211 14.64 -12.59 4.60
N GLN A 212 13.44 -13.06 4.22
CA GLN A 212 13.18 -14.48 3.99
C GLN A 212 13.98 -15.04 2.81
N ILE A 213 14.14 -14.26 1.73
CA ILE A 213 14.95 -14.65 0.57
C ILE A 213 16.43 -14.71 0.96
N GLN A 214 16.94 -13.72 1.70
CA GLN A 214 18.31 -13.71 2.24
C GLN A 214 18.57 -14.96 3.08
N GLU A 215 17.66 -15.32 3.97
CA GLU A 215 17.79 -16.51 4.81
C GLU A 215 17.92 -17.78 3.97
N ARG A 216 17.20 -17.90 2.86
CA ARG A 216 17.27 -19.06 1.97
C ARG A 216 18.50 -19.06 1.07
N LEU A 217 18.89 -17.89 0.54
CA LEU A 217 20.06 -17.75 -0.34
C LEU A 217 21.39 -17.82 0.41
N LYS A 218 21.40 -17.52 1.72
CA LYS A 218 22.61 -17.32 2.52
C LYS A 218 23.55 -16.26 1.92
N GLN A 219 22.95 -15.25 1.27
CA GLN A 219 23.61 -14.07 0.71
C GLN A 219 22.83 -12.82 1.11
N PRO A 220 23.51 -11.67 1.27
CA PRO A 220 22.82 -10.39 1.53
C PRO A 220 21.71 -10.11 0.50
N VAL A 221 20.52 -9.76 1.00
CA VAL A 221 19.42 -9.23 0.18
C VAL A 221 18.91 -7.95 0.81
N SER A 222 19.25 -6.83 0.19
CA SER A 222 18.80 -5.50 0.60
C SER A 222 17.39 -5.20 0.08
N VAL A 223 16.71 -4.22 0.69
CA VAL A 223 15.45 -3.70 0.16
C VAL A 223 15.77 -2.74 -0.99
N GLY A 224 15.36 -3.11 -2.21
CA GLY A 224 15.48 -2.27 -3.38
C GLY A 224 14.32 -1.28 -3.54
N SER A 225 14.26 -0.63 -4.71
CA SER A 225 13.20 0.33 -5.00
C SER A 225 11.79 -0.29 -4.93
N TYR A 226 10.81 0.55 -4.63
CA TYR A 226 9.40 0.23 -4.71
C TYR A 226 8.78 1.04 -5.85
N VAL A 227 8.06 0.37 -6.75
CA VAL A 227 7.37 1.02 -7.88
C VAL A 227 5.88 0.80 -7.75
N ASP A 228 5.13 1.89 -7.77
CA ASP A 228 3.68 1.90 -7.71
C ASP A 228 3.11 2.27 -9.07
N ILE A 229 2.19 1.48 -9.60
CA ILE A 229 1.51 1.75 -10.87
C ILE A 229 0.00 1.69 -10.60
N THR A 230 -0.67 2.81 -10.72
CA THR A 230 -2.11 2.94 -10.46
C THR A 230 -2.84 3.45 -11.70
N ASP A 231 -3.91 2.75 -12.11
CA ASP A 231 -4.70 3.12 -13.29
C ASP A 231 -5.62 4.34 -13.04
N SER A 232 -6.26 4.39 -11.86
CA SER A 232 -7.05 5.55 -11.37
C SER A 232 -6.55 5.96 -9.98
N TYR A 233 -5.64 6.92 -9.95
CA TYR A 233 -5.09 7.53 -8.74
C TYR A 233 -5.83 8.85 -8.50
N HIS A 234 -6.62 8.91 -7.44
CA HIS A 234 -7.63 9.97 -7.33
C HIS A 234 -7.75 10.61 -5.95
N ILE A 235 -8.20 11.85 -5.93
CA ILE A 235 -8.68 12.56 -4.73
C ILE A 235 -10.17 12.78 -4.93
N TYR A 236 -11.00 12.19 -4.07
CA TYR A 236 -12.44 12.38 -4.10
C TYR A 236 -12.82 13.85 -3.91
N GLY A 237 -13.83 14.31 -4.65
CA GLY A 237 -14.34 15.68 -4.51
C GLY A 237 -14.84 16.01 -3.12
N SER A 238 -15.47 15.03 -2.45
CA SER A 238 -15.90 15.11 -1.05
C SER A 238 -14.74 15.36 -0.07
N SER A 239 -13.49 15.07 -0.47
CA SER A 239 -12.28 15.30 0.33
C SER A 239 -11.57 16.61 0.02
N PHE A 240 -12.02 17.41 -0.97
CA PHE A 240 -11.31 18.62 -1.40
C PHE A 240 -11.17 19.66 -0.29
N GLU A 241 -12.22 19.87 0.51
CA GLU A 241 -12.16 20.85 1.60
C GLU A 241 -11.09 20.48 2.63
N ASP A 242 -11.07 19.21 3.09
CA ASP A 242 -10.06 18.73 4.02
C ASP A 242 -8.67 18.73 3.39
N PHE A 243 -8.53 18.27 2.13
CA PHE A 243 -7.26 18.30 1.40
C PHE A 243 -6.67 19.70 1.32
N GLN A 244 -7.48 20.71 1.01
CA GLN A 244 -7.04 22.10 0.92
C GLN A 244 -6.70 22.71 2.29
N LYS A 245 -7.53 22.45 3.31
CA LYS A 245 -7.37 23.03 4.64
C LYS A 245 -6.30 22.35 5.49
N ARG A 246 -6.05 21.06 5.27
CA ARG A 246 -5.07 20.26 6.02
C ARG A 246 -3.81 20.03 5.21
N PHE A 247 -3.86 19.24 4.14
CA PHE A 247 -2.68 18.84 3.38
C PHE A 247 -2.00 20.02 2.67
N LEU A 248 -2.72 20.77 1.84
CA LEU A 248 -2.12 21.90 1.10
C LEU A 248 -1.71 23.06 2.03
N LYS A 249 -2.37 23.21 3.18
CA LYS A 249 -1.94 24.15 4.23
C LYS A 249 -0.61 23.71 4.84
N LEU A 250 -0.49 22.45 5.25
CA LEU A 250 0.77 21.87 5.76
C LEU A 250 1.90 22.01 4.75
N TYR A 251 1.63 21.69 3.48
CA TYR A 251 2.59 21.79 2.38
C TYR A 251 3.14 23.23 2.20
N ARG A 252 2.28 24.24 2.30
CA ARG A 252 2.66 25.66 2.14
C ARG A 252 3.35 26.24 3.37
N ASP A 253 2.88 25.89 4.56
CA ASP A 253 3.24 26.61 5.79
C ASP A 253 4.45 26.01 6.50
N ARG A 254 4.77 24.74 6.23
CA ARG A 254 5.85 24.00 6.90
C ARG A 254 6.89 23.57 5.89
N VAL A 255 8.16 23.55 6.29
CA VAL A 255 9.21 22.93 5.49
C VAL A 255 9.04 21.42 5.46
N PHE A 256 9.64 20.72 4.50
CA PHE A 256 9.50 19.28 4.36
C PHE A 256 9.93 18.59 5.67
N PHE A 257 11.19 18.80 6.04
CA PHE A 257 11.77 18.31 7.28
C PHE A 257 12.34 19.46 8.11
N SER A 258 12.14 19.40 9.43
CA SER A 258 12.85 20.22 10.40
C SER A 258 12.98 19.43 11.71
N PRO A 259 14.15 19.47 12.38
CA PRO A 259 14.28 18.92 13.74
C PRO A 259 13.52 19.75 14.78
N GLU A 260 13.13 20.99 14.46
CA GLU A 260 12.32 21.82 15.34
C GLU A 260 10.84 21.40 15.27
N SER A 261 10.28 21.04 16.42
CA SER A 261 8.88 20.59 16.53
C SER A 261 7.91 21.60 15.94
N GLY A 262 6.95 21.12 15.14
CA GLY A 262 5.94 21.94 14.48
C GLY A 262 6.39 22.72 13.25
N LYS A 263 7.69 22.72 12.91
CA LYS A 263 8.21 23.37 11.69
C LYS A 263 8.24 22.46 10.47
N GLY A 264 8.47 21.16 10.68
CA GLY A 264 8.43 20.13 9.65
C GLY A 264 7.03 19.59 9.40
N ARG A 265 6.81 19.07 8.19
CA ARG A 265 5.60 18.27 7.85
C ARG A 265 5.88 16.77 7.73
N THR A 266 7.13 16.36 7.95
CA THR A 266 7.53 14.96 8.08
C THR A 266 8.30 14.72 9.38
N LEU A 267 8.21 13.51 9.91
CA LEU A 267 8.98 13.02 11.05
C LEU A 267 9.89 11.86 10.62
N ARG A 268 10.98 11.68 11.35
CA ARG A 268 11.83 10.50 11.21
C ARG A 268 11.24 9.31 11.95
N SER A 269 11.53 8.09 11.52
CA SER A 269 11.06 6.89 12.23
C SER A 269 11.64 6.75 13.65
N ASP A 270 12.79 7.40 13.93
CA ASP A 270 13.44 7.42 15.24
C ASP A 270 12.96 8.58 16.14
N ASP A 271 11.99 9.37 15.70
CA ASP A 271 11.35 10.41 16.51
C ASP A 271 10.52 9.79 17.65
N SER A 272 10.59 10.38 18.85
CA SER A 272 9.94 9.84 20.04
C SER A 272 8.41 9.77 19.91
N ALA A 273 7.79 10.70 19.17
CA ALA A 273 6.35 10.66 18.91
C ALA A 273 5.98 9.50 17.97
N VAL A 274 6.84 9.19 17.00
CA VAL A 274 6.64 8.06 16.09
C VAL A 274 6.79 6.74 16.84
N ILE A 275 7.84 6.60 17.64
CA ILE A 275 8.07 5.41 18.48
C ILE A 275 6.87 5.17 19.41
N ALA A 276 6.44 6.21 20.13
CA ALA A 276 5.30 6.11 21.04
C ALA A 276 3.99 5.74 20.33
N GLY A 277 3.72 6.31 19.15
CA GLY A 277 2.55 5.99 18.34
C GLY A 277 2.55 4.53 17.86
N ILE A 278 3.70 4.03 17.40
CA ILE A 278 3.86 2.62 16.99
C ILE A 278 3.65 1.68 18.18
N GLU A 279 4.26 1.98 19.33
CA GLU A 279 4.06 1.18 20.56
C GLU A 279 2.60 1.18 21.01
N TYR A 280 1.91 2.31 20.90
CA TYR A 280 0.51 2.40 21.23
C TYR A 280 -0.36 1.58 20.27
N GLY A 281 -0.10 1.65 18.96
CA GLY A 281 -0.77 0.81 17.95
C GLY A 281 -0.64 -0.68 18.24
N LYS A 282 0.55 -1.14 18.63
CA LYS A 282 0.80 -2.54 19.04
C LYS A 282 -0.04 -2.94 20.26
N LYS A 283 -0.06 -2.10 21.31
CA LYS A 283 -0.86 -2.36 22.52
C LYS A 283 -2.35 -2.44 22.22
N LEU A 284 -2.85 -1.60 21.30
CA LEU A 284 -4.26 -1.66 20.88
C LEU A 284 -4.59 -3.00 20.20
N LEU A 285 -3.74 -3.50 19.31
CA LEU A 285 -3.94 -4.82 18.68
C LEU A 285 -3.88 -5.98 19.68
N GLU A 286 -3.01 -5.89 20.69
CA GLU A 286 -2.96 -6.89 21.76
C GLU A 286 -4.25 -6.90 22.58
N ALA A 287 -4.83 -5.72 22.84
CA ALA A 287 -6.10 -5.60 23.55
C ALA A 287 -7.30 -6.11 22.73
N GLU A 288 -7.25 -6.02 21.39
CA GLU A 288 -8.29 -6.56 20.49
C GLU A 288 -8.34 -8.09 20.48
N LYS A 289 -7.27 -8.77 20.91
CA LYS A 289 -7.19 -10.24 20.99
C LYS A 289 -7.75 -10.84 22.29
N GLY A 290 -8.01 -10.01 23.31
CA GLY A 290 -8.51 -10.42 24.63
C GLY A 290 -10.01 -10.20 24.79
#